data_AF-A0A1F9Y7H4-F1
#
_entry.id   AF-A0A1F9Y7H4-F1
#
_cell.length_a   1.000
_cell.length_b   1.000
_cell.length_c   1.000
_cell.angle_alpha   90.00
_cell.angle_beta   90.00
_cell.angle_gamma   90.00
#
_symmetry.space_group_name_H-M   'P 1'
#
loop_
_entity.id
_entity.type
_entity.pdbx_description
1 polymer ?
#
loop_
_entity_poly.entity_id
_entity_poly.type
_entity_poly.pdbx_seq_one_letter_code
_entity_poly.pdbx_strand_id
1 'polypeptide(L)'
;MTSRAKWLLFVLIVLFPLALTAVTLEVGTARTREVAFCSSCHTMQPFVTNMLDEKAQTLAARHYDNRWIPREQCYTCHVNYGLFGAVDAKLRSVRHAGVFYLTGGLKRPKLYHPYPNSNCLHCHAGGAPFEKAVTHEPMKSALAKGDISCLTCHGPAHPGGAVP
;
A
#
# COMPACT_ATOMS: atom_id res chain seq x y z
N MET A 1 -0.08 -19.80 48.36
CA MET A 1 0.50 -19.02 47.23
C MET A 1 0.63 -17.57 47.65
N THR A 2 1.84 -17.02 47.69
CA THR A 2 2.09 -15.64 48.16
C THR A 2 1.56 -14.62 47.14
N SER A 3 1.22 -13.40 47.59
CA SER A 3 0.73 -12.35 46.69
C SER A 3 1.74 -12.01 45.57
N ARG A 4 3.04 -12.16 45.84
CA ARG A 4 4.11 -12.01 44.84
C ARG A 4 4.05 -13.10 43.77
N ALA A 5 3.80 -14.35 44.14
CA ALA A 5 3.65 -15.46 43.19
C ALA A 5 2.40 -15.30 42.31
N LYS A 6 1.29 -14.78 42.86
CA LYS A 6 0.06 -14.48 42.09
C LYS A 6 0.31 -13.39 41.04
N TRP A 7 1.00 -12.31 41.42
CA TRP A 7 1.37 -11.24 40.49
C TRP A 7 2.33 -11.70 39.40
N LEU A 8 3.35 -12.49 39.75
CA LEU A 8 4.27 -13.06 38.77
C LEU A 8 3.55 -13.98 37.76
N LEU A 9 2.63 -14.83 38.23
CA LEU A 9 1.80 -15.65 37.35
C LEU A 9 0.91 -14.82 36.43
N PHE A 10 0.28 -13.76 36.94
CA PHE A 10 -0.53 -12.85 36.11
C PHE A 10 0.32 -12.18 35.01
N VAL A 11 1.49 -11.67 35.35
CA VAL A 11 2.41 -11.07 34.37
C VAL A 11 2.83 -12.10 33.33
N LEU A 12 3.23 -13.31 33.74
CA LEU A 12 3.74 -14.34 32.82
C LEU A 12 2.66 -14.96 31.93
N ILE A 13 1.43 -15.11 32.41
CA ILE A 13 0.35 -15.79 31.67
C ILE A 13 -0.48 -14.80 30.85
N VAL A 14 -0.62 -13.55 31.31
CA VAL A 14 -1.50 -12.57 30.67
C VAL A 14 -0.70 -11.47 29.98
N LEU A 15 0.09 -10.71 30.74
CA LEU A 15 0.73 -9.51 30.20
C LEU A 15 1.85 -9.84 29.22
N PHE A 16 2.67 -10.84 29.51
CA PHE A 16 3.78 -11.23 28.66
C PHE A 16 3.32 -11.79 27.31
N PRO A 17 2.36 -12.73 27.23
CA PRO A 17 1.84 -13.19 25.94
C PRO A 17 1.15 -12.07 25.17
N LEU A 18 0.40 -11.19 25.85
CA LEU A 18 -0.24 -10.05 25.19
C LEU A 18 0.78 -9.09 24.57
N ALA A 19 1.84 -8.76 25.31
CA ALA A 19 2.93 -7.93 24.81
C ALA A 19 3.65 -8.62 23.62
N LEU A 20 3.93 -9.92 23.74
CA LEU A 20 4.54 -10.69 22.67
C LEU A 20 3.68 -10.74 21.41
N THR A 21 2.36 -10.92 21.55
CA THR A 21 1.41 -10.86 20.44
C THR A 21 1.40 -9.48 19.79
N ALA A 22 1.37 -8.39 20.57
CA ALA A 22 1.42 -7.04 20.04
C ALA A 22 2.70 -6.78 19.22
N VAL A 23 3.86 -7.17 19.75
CA VAL A 23 5.14 -7.04 19.03
C VAL A 23 5.16 -7.89 17.76
N THR A 24 4.67 -9.14 17.84
CA THR A 24 4.63 -10.04 16.68
C THR A 24 3.71 -9.51 15.58
N LEU A 25 2.57 -8.94 15.95
CA LEU A 25 1.64 -8.30 15.02
C LEU A 25 2.29 -7.07 14.35
N GLU A 26 2.98 -6.22 15.11
CA GLU A 26 3.66 -5.06 14.53
C GLU A 26 4.73 -5.48 13.53
N VAL A 27 5.60 -6.42 13.89
CA VAL A 27 6.65 -6.94 12.99
C VAL A 27 6.04 -7.61 11.76
N GLY A 28 5.00 -8.43 11.94
CA GLY A 28 4.31 -9.10 10.84
C GLY A 28 3.62 -8.11 9.90
N THR A 29 2.99 -7.07 10.45
CA THR A 29 2.34 -6.04 9.62
C THR A 29 3.35 -5.19 8.89
N ALA A 30 4.48 -4.82 9.50
CA ALA A 30 5.57 -4.06 8.86
C ALA A 30 6.17 -4.84 7.68
N ARG A 31 6.53 -6.11 7.86
CA ARG A 31 7.07 -6.95 6.77
C ARG A 31 6.14 -7.05 5.57
N THR A 32 4.83 -7.10 5.83
CA THR A 32 3.81 -7.19 4.77
C THR A 32 3.52 -5.84 4.08
N ARG A 33 4.29 -4.78 4.37
CA ARG A 33 4.31 -3.51 3.62
C ARG A 33 5.51 -3.38 2.68
N GLU A 34 6.51 -4.24 2.84
CA GLU A 34 7.74 -4.19 2.06
C GLU A 34 7.55 -4.74 0.64
N VAL A 35 8.32 -4.19 -0.30
CA VAL A 35 8.36 -4.69 -1.68
C VAL A 35 8.73 -6.17 -1.73
N ALA A 36 9.63 -6.62 -0.85
CA ALA A 36 10.06 -8.02 -0.76
C ALA A 36 8.87 -8.98 -0.52
N PHE A 37 7.92 -8.59 0.33
CA PHE A 37 6.70 -9.37 0.55
C PHE A 37 5.84 -9.40 -0.71
N CYS A 38 5.60 -8.25 -1.35
CA CYS A 38 4.84 -8.19 -2.60
C CYS A 38 5.48 -9.02 -3.71
N SER A 39 6.81 -8.97 -3.85
CA SER A 39 7.56 -9.73 -4.87
C SER A 39 7.63 -11.23 -4.61
N SER A 40 7.23 -11.70 -3.42
CA SER A 40 7.19 -13.14 -3.11
C SER A 40 6.13 -13.88 -3.92
N CYS A 41 5.11 -13.17 -4.43
CA CYS A 41 4.15 -13.72 -5.37
C CYS A 41 4.64 -13.55 -6.80
N HIS A 42 4.71 -14.63 -7.57
CA HIS A 42 5.14 -14.58 -8.98
C HIS A 42 4.27 -13.65 -9.83
N THR A 43 2.98 -13.51 -9.53
CA THR A 43 2.05 -12.62 -10.24
C THR A 43 2.40 -11.14 -10.08
N MET A 44 3.21 -10.78 -9.06
CA MET A 44 3.67 -9.42 -8.82
C MET A 44 4.94 -9.07 -9.59
N GLN A 45 5.69 -10.04 -10.10
CA GLN A 45 6.98 -9.83 -10.74
C GLN A 45 6.95 -8.78 -11.87
N PRO A 46 5.98 -8.78 -12.81
CA PRO A 46 5.97 -7.78 -13.89
C PRO A 46 5.86 -6.33 -13.38
N PHE A 47 5.20 -6.12 -12.24
CA PHE A 47 5.05 -4.80 -11.64
C PHE A 47 6.34 -4.36 -10.94
N VAL A 48 6.99 -5.29 -10.23
CA VAL A 48 8.26 -5.04 -9.53
C VAL A 48 9.40 -4.82 -10.53
N THR A 49 9.52 -5.68 -11.55
CA THR A 49 10.53 -5.51 -12.61
C THR A 49 10.38 -4.16 -13.31
N ASN A 50 9.16 -3.72 -13.61
CA ASN A 50 8.95 -2.41 -14.20
C ASN A 50 9.29 -1.26 -13.25
N MET A 51 8.95 -1.37 -11.97
CA MET A 51 9.28 -0.35 -10.96
C MET A 51 10.81 -0.18 -10.82
N LEU A 52 11.56 -1.27 -10.95
CA LEU A 52 13.02 -1.29 -10.86
C LEU A 52 13.75 -0.92 -12.18
N ASP A 53 13.02 -0.83 -13.29
CA ASP A 53 13.60 -0.47 -14.58
C ASP A 53 13.81 1.05 -14.67
N GLU A 54 15.07 1.48 -14.62
CA GLU A 54 15.48 2.89 -14.71
C GLU A 54 15.04 3.57 -16.01
N LYS A 55 14.78 2.80 -17.08
CA LYS A 55 14.31 3.33 -18.36
C LYS A 55 12.79 3.45 -18.41
N ALA A 56 12.08 2.78 -17.50
CA ALA A 56 10.63 2.79 -17.51
C ALA A 56 10.05 4.16 -17.15
N GLN A 57 8.97 4.50 -17.83
CA GLN A 57 8.29 5.81 -17.73
C GLN A 57 6.96 5.72 -16.96
N THR A 58 6.68 4.57 -16.36
CA THR A 58 5.47 4.37 -15.56
C THR A 58 5.55 5.16 -14.26
N LEU A 59 4.41 5.46 -13.65
CA LEU A 59 4.41 6.17 -12.35
C LEU A 59 5.19 5.40 -11.29
N ALA A 60 5.03 4.07 -11.23
CA ALA A 60 5.76 3.25 -10.26
C ALA A 60 7.28 3.36 -10.44
N ALA A 61 7.78 3.29 -11.68
CA ALA A 61 9.21 3.44 -11.96
C ALA A 61 9.71 4.84 -11.60
N ARG A 62 9.00 5.89 -12.01
CA ARG A 62 9.38 7.28 -11.70
C ARG A 62 9.38 7.57 -10.20
N HIS A 63 8.42 7.05 -9.43
CA HIS A 63 8.40 7.22 -7.97
C HIS A 63 9.52 6.45 -7.26
N TYR A 64 9.91 5.30 -7.81
CA TYR A 64 11.02 4.50 -7.29
C TYR A 64 12.38 5.13 -7.60
N ASP A 65 12.63 5.44 -8.87
CA ASP A 65 13.89 5.99 -9.38
C ASP A 65 14.25 7.33 -8.71
N ASN A 66 13.28 8.24 -8.62
CA ASN A 66 13.48 9.52 -7.94
C ASN A 66 13.46 9.45 -6.40
N ARG A 67 13.25 8.25 -5.82
CA ARG A 67 13.17 8.02 -4.37
C ARG A 67 12.14 8.90 -3.67
N TRP A 68 11.06 9.27 -4.34
CA TRP A 68 9.98 10.06 -3.74
C TRP A 68 9.23 9.29 -2.65
N ILE A 69 9.27 7.96 -2.72
CA ILE A 69 8.75 7.06 -1.68
C ILE A 69 9.93 6.25 -1.14
N PRO A 70 10.48 6.59 0.04
CA PRO A 70 11.74 6.02 0.51
C PRO A 70 11.62 4.56 0.99
N ARG A 71 10.43 4.15 1.46
CA ARG A 71 10.13 2.79 1.95
C ARG A 71 8.70 2.44 1.59
N GLU A 72 8.37 1.14 1.60
CA GLU A 72 7.00 0.65 1.43
C GLU A 72 6.37 1.12 0.11
N GLN A 73 7.14 1.07 -0.99
CA GLN A 73 6.82 1.71 -2.28
C GLN A 73 5.50 1.24 -2.89
N CYS A 74 5.22 -0.07 -2.83
CA CYS A 74 3.94 -0.60 -3.27
C CYS A 74 2.81 -0.24 -2.29
N TYR A 75 3.07 -0.38 -0.99
CA TYR A 75 2.06 -0.22 0.06
C TYR A 75 1.54 1.22 0.15
N THR A 76 2.44 2.20 0.06
CA THR A 76 2.12 3.64 0.12
C THR A 76 1.07 4.03 -0.91
N CYS A 77 1.13 3.42 -2.11
CA CYS A 77 0.17 3.67 -3.17
C CYS A 77 -1.07 2.73 -3.08
N HIS A 78 -0.89 1.47 -2.74
CA HIS A 78 -1.96 0.46 -2.84
C HIS A 78 -2.84 0.32 -1.59
N VAL A 79 -2.55 1.08 -0.54
CA VAL A 79 -3.34 1.16 0.68
C VAL A 79 -3.94 2.53 0.82
N ASN A 80 -5.26 2.57 0.99
CA ASN A 80 -5.97 3.83 1.18
C ASN A 80 -5.52 4.47 2.49
N TYR A 81 -5.38 5.79 2.46
CA TYR A 81 -5.03 6.54 3.66
C TYR A 81 -6.07 6.36 4.78
N GLY A 82 -5.60 6.35 6.03
CA GLY A 82 -6.41 6.18 7.23
C GLY A 82 -6.43 4.75 7.78
N LEU A 83 -6.92 4.61 9.02
CA LEU A 83 -6.88 3.35 9.77
C LEU A 83 -7.60 2.19 9.05
N PHE A 84 -8.80 2.46 8.53
CA PHE A 84 -9.61 1.44 7.86
C PHE A 84 -9.03 1.00 6.51
N GLY A 85 -8.26 1.85 5.82
CA GLY A 85 -7.61 1.49 4.58
C GLY A 85 -6.54 0.42 4.78
N ALA A 86 -5.75 0.53 5.84
CA ALA A 86 -4.78 -0.49 6.22
C ALA A 86 -5.45 -1.82 6.59
N VAL A 87 -6.54 -1.78 7.36
CA VAL A 87 -7.29 -2.99 7.74
C VAL A 87 -7.88 -3.69 6.51
N ASP A 88 -8.56 -2.94 5.63
CA ASP A 88 -9.13 -3.47 4.38
C ASP A 88 -8.05 -4.12 3.50
N ALA A 89 -6.90 -3.45 3.33
CA ALA A 89 -5.80 -3.99 2.54
C ALA A 89 -5.28 -5.32 3.09
N LYS A 90 -5.17 -5.47 4.41
CA LYS A 90 -4.75 -6.74 5.04
C LYS A 90 -5.80 -7.84 4.88
N LEU A 91 -7.09 -7.54 5.02
CA LEU A 91 -8.16 -8.51 4.77
C LEU A 91 -8.16 -8.99 3.31
N ARG A 92 -7.97 -8.07 2.35
CA ARG A 92 -7.82 -8.43 0.93
C ARG A 92 -6.58 -9.29 0.67
N SER A 93 -5.46 -8.99 1.32
CA SER A 93 -4.24 -9.81 1.23
C SER A 93 -4.47 -11.24 1.74
N VAL A 94 -5.13 -11.42 2.89
CA VAL A 94 -5.48 -12.75 3.42
C VAL A 94 -6.39 -13.49 2.44
N ARG A 95 -7.38 -12.80 1.86
CA ARG A 95 -8.25 -13.38 0.83
C ARG A 95 -7.44 -13.84 -0.39
N HIS A 96 -6.49 -13.04 -0.89
CA HIS A 96 -5.63 -13.42 -2.01
C HIS A 96 -4.78 -14.64 -1.70
N ALA A 97 -4.17 -14.68 -0.51
CA ALA A 97 -3.40 -15.85 -0.07
C ALA A 97 -4.29 -17.09 0.00
N GLY A 98 -5.49 -16.98 0.59
CA GLY A 98 -6.45 -18.09 0.66
C GLY A 98 -6.85 -18.61 -0.73
N VAL A 99 -7.18 -17.72 -1.66
CA VAL A 99 -7.48 -18.12 -3.05
C VAL A 99 -6.28 -18.81 -3.69
N PHE A 100 -5.08 -18.26 -3.54
CA PHE A 100 -3.85 -18.86 -4.09
C PHE A 100 -3.64 -20.28 -3.57
N TYR A 101 -3.73 -20.51 -2.26
CA TYR A 101 -3.51 -21.82 -1.66
C TYR A 101 -4.61 -22.83 -2.02
N LEU A 102 -5.84 -22.38 -2.26
CA LEU A 102 -6.97 -23.26 -2.59
C LEU A 102 -7.07 -23.59 -4.08
N THR A 103 -6.74 -22.65 -4.97
CA THR A 103 -6.94 -22.80 -6.42
C THR A 103 -5.64 -22.95 -7.20
N GLY A 104 -4.48 -22.83 -6.56
CA GLY A 104 -3.16 -23.01 -7.18
C GLY A 104 -2.74 -21.92 -8.16
N GLY A 105 -3.53 -20.86 -8.32
CA GLY A 105 -3.25 -19.82 -9.31
C GLY A 105 -4.02 -18.53 -9.07
N LEU A 106 -3.33 -17.41 -9.22
CA LEU A 106 -3.93 -16.08 -9.26
C LEU A 106 -3.75 -15.50 -10.66
N LYS A 107 -4.84 -14.98 -11.26
CA LYS A 107 -4.74 -14.12 -12.44
C LYS A 107 -4.07 -12.80 -12.05
N ARG A 108 -3.60 -12.03 -13.05
CA ARG A 108 -3.10 -10.66 -12.84
C ARG A 108 -4.07 -9.88 -11.93
N PRO A 109 -3.61 -9.38 -10.78
CA PRO A 109 -4.50 -8.66 -9.87
C PRO A 109 -5.06 -7.40 -10.50
N LYS A 110 -6.33 -7.16 -10.20
CA LYS A 110 -7.07 -5.96 -10.59
C LYS A 110 -7.40 -5.16 -9.35
N LEU A 111 -7.51 -3.84 -9.52
CA LEU A 111 -8.05 -2.99 -8.46
C LEU A 111 -9.53 -3.36 -8.23
N TYR A 112 -9.93 -3.41 -6.96
CA TYR A 112 -11.32 -3.66 -6.56
C TYR A 112 -12.22 -2.44 -6.78
N HIS A 113 -11.63 -1.25 -6.65
CA HIS A 113 -12.27 0.04 -6.85
C HIS A 113 -11.33 0.93 -7.67
N PRO A 114 -11.85 1.99 -8.32
CA PRO A 114 -11.01 3.01 -8.93
C PRO A 114 -9.97 3.54 -7.93
N TYR A 115 -8.79 3.88 -8.44
CA TYR A 115 -7.70 4.35 -7.61
C TYR A 115 -8.04 5.76 -7.06
N PRO A 116 -8.10 5.95 -5.73
CA PRO A 116 -8.60 7.21 -5.18
C PRO A 116 -7.53 8.29 -5.21
N ASN A 117 -7.90 9.49 -5.63
CA ASN A 117 -6.99 10.64 -5.69
C ASN A 117 -6.41 11.02 -4.33
N SER A 118 -7.10 10.70 -3.22
CA SER A 118 -6.59 10.92 -1.86
C SER A 118 -5.23 10.28 -1.62
N ASN A 119 -4.94 9.14 -2.26
CA ASN A 119 -3.65 8.47 -2.13
C ASN A 119 -2.52 9.26 -2.82
N CYS A 120 -2.83 9.94 -3.94
CA CYS A 120 -1.90 10.85 -4.60
C CYS A 120 -1.74 12.15 -3.79
N LEU A 121 -2.87 12.74 -3.40
CA LEU A 121 -2.93 14.04 -2.72
C LEU A 121 -2.28 14.00 -1.33
N HIS A 122 -2.12 12.81 -0.72
CA HIS A 122 -1.36 12.66 0.52
C HIS A 122 0.05 13.25 0.44
N CYS A 123 0.72 13.10 -0.71
CA CYS A 123 2.05 13.67 -0.96
C CYS A 123 2.03 14.89 -1.89
N HIS A 124 1.03 14.99 -2.77
CA HIS A 124 0.99 16.05 -3.78
C HIS A 124 0.27 17.32 -3.32
N ALA A 125 -0.73 17.24 -2.45
CA ALA A 125 -1.50 18.42 -2.02
C ALA A 125 -0.60 19.41 -1.25
N GLY A 126 -0.74 20.71 -1.54
CA GLY A 126 0.11 21.75 -0.94
C GLY A 126 1.54 21.79 -1.47
N GLY A 127 1.95 20.83 -2.30
CA GLY A 127 3.25 20.85 -2.98
C GLY A 127 3.27 21.86 -4.12
N ALA A 128 4.37 22.61 -4.26
CA ALA A 128 4.51 23.62 -5.32
C ALA A 128 4.22 23.09 -6.74
N PRO A 129 4.63 21.87 -7.14
CA PRO A 129 4.29 21.33 -8.47
C PRO A 129 2.80 21.13 -8.67
N PHE A 130 2.06 20.75 -7.63
CA PHE A 130 0.61 20.57 -7.70
C PHE A 130 -0.10 21.91 -7.72
N GLU A 131 0.28 22.84 -6.83
CA GLU A 131 -0.40 24.12 -6.66
C GLU A 131 -0.19 25.10 -7.82
N LYS A 132 0.99 25.08 -8.44
CA LYS A 132 1.36 25.99 -9.54
C LYS A 132 0.99 25.48 -10.93
N ALA A 133 0.54 24.24 -11.05
CA ALA A 133 0.14 23.69 -12.34
C ALA A 133 -1.15 24.37 -12.82
N VAL A 134 -1.05 25.17 -13.88
CA VAL A 134 -2.18 25.91 -14.49
C VAL A 134 -3.32 24.96 -14.88
N THR A 135 -2.97 23.74 -15.30
CA THR A 135 -3.94 22.69 -15.66
C THR A 135 -4.74 22.17 -14.47
N HIS A 136 -4.19 22.20 -13.24
CA HIS A 136 -4.93 21.77 -12.05
C HIS A 136 -5.92 22.83 -11.59
N GLU A 137 -5.59 24.12 -11.69
CA GLU A 137 -6.37 25.23 -11.11
C GLU A 137 -7.89 25.15 -11.37
N PRO A 138 -8.38 25.02 -12.62
CA PRO A 138 -9.83 24.97 -12.88
C PRO A 138 -10.51 23.70 -12.36
N MET A 139 -9.74 22.66 -12.03
CA MET A 139 -10.24 21.34 -11.64
C MET A 139 -9.81 20.91 -10.23
N LYS A 140 -9.16 21.77 -9.43
CA LYS A 140 -8.67 21.44 -8.08
C LYS A 140 -9.76 20.82 -7.21
N SER A 141 -10.97 21.38 -7.21
CA SER A 141 -12.10 20.83 -6.46
C SER A 141 -12.52 19.44 -6.96
N ALA A 142 -12.57 19.24 -8.29
CA ALA A 142 -12.96 17.95 -8.87
C ALA A 142 -11.89 16.87 -8.59
N LEU A 143 -10.60 17.24 -8.67
CA LEU A 143 -9.48 16.38 -8.31
C LEU A 143 -9.50 16.02 -6.82
N ALA A 144 -9.77 16.98 -5.93
CA ALA A 144 -9.86 16.74 -4.49
C ALA A 144 -11.01 15.80 -4.10
N LYS A 145 -12.15 15.90 -4.79
CA LYS A 145 -13.31 15.02 -4.60
C LYS A 145 -13.15 13.65 -5.26
N GLY A 146 -12.24 13.52 -6.22
CA GLY A 146 -12.07 12.31 -7.02
C GLY A 146 -13.02 12.19 -8.20
N ASP A 147 -13.71 13.27 -8.58
CA ASP A 147 -14.62 13.31 -9.73
C ASP A 147 -13.86 13.13 -11.05
N ILE A 148 -12.61 13.63 -11.11
CA ILE A 148 -11.66 13.41 -12.20
C ILE A 148 -10.46 12.67 -11.61
N SER A 149 -10.09 11.52 -12.18
CA SER A 149 -8.94 10.75 -11.68
C SER A 149 -7.63 11.45 -12.05
N CYS A 150 -6.67 11.47 -11.12
CA CYS A 150 -5.29 11.86 -11.44
C CYS A 150 -4.72 11.00 -12.58
N LEU A 151 -5.13 9.72 -12.66
CA LEU A 151 -4.62 8.76 -13.63
C LEU A 151 -5.07 9.03 -15.06
N THR A 152 -6.11 9.85 -15.27
CA THR A 152 -6.57 10.26 -16.60
C THR A 152 -5.50 11.07 -17.35
N CYS A 153 -4.64 11.80 -16.62
CA CYS A 153 -3.53 12.55 -17.19
C CYS A 153 -2.15 12.01 -16.77
N HIS A 154 -2.04 11.46 -15.56
CA HIS A 154 -0.80 10.89 -15.04
C HIS A 154 -0.80 9.38 -15.18
N GLY A 155 -0.11 8.85 -16.19
CA GLY A 155 -0.07 7.41 -16.37
C GLY A 155 0.80 6.92 -17.53
N PRO A 156 0.89 5.59 -17.70
CA PRO A 156 0.22 4.57 -16.88
C PRO A 156 0.94 4.28 -15.55
N ALA A 157 0.20 3.80 -14.55
CA ALA A 157 0.78 3.45 -13.24
C ALA A 157 1.76 2.28 -13.32
N HIS A 158 1.46 1.31 -14.20
CA HIS A 158 2.24 0.11 -14.48
C HIS A 158 2.10 -0.27 -15.97
N PRO A 159 2.93 -1.16 -16.53
CA PRO A 159 2.83 -1.59 -17.92
C PRO A 159 1.49 -2.27 -18.19
N GLY A 160 0.86 -1.92 -19.30
CA GLY A 160 -0.47 -2.42 -19.67
C GLY A 160 -1.59 -1.99 -18.71
N GLY A 161 -1.36 -0.97 -17.87
CA GLY A 161 -2.41 -0.31 -17.11
C GLY A 161 -3.28 0.54 -18.04
N ALA A 162 -4.59 0.34 -17.99
CA ALA A 162 -5.52 1.23 -18.67
C ALA A 162 -5.53 2.59 -17.98
N VAL A 163 -5.47 3.66 -18.78
CA VAL A 163 -5.90 4.99 -18.35
C VAL A 163 -7.43 4.95 -18.31
N PRO A 164 -8.07 5.31 -17.19
CA PRO A 164 -9.53 5.32 -17.10
C PRO A 164 -10.17 6.32 -18.07
#